data_AF-A0A4Q3VS52-F1
#
_entry.id   AF-A0A4Q3VS52-F1
#
_cell.length_a   1.000
_cell.length_b   1.000
_cell.length_c   1.000
_cell.angle_alpha   90.00
_cell.angle_beta   90.00
_cell.angle_gamma   90.00
#
_symmetry.space_group_name_H-M   'P 1'
#
loop_
_entity.id
_entity.type
_entity.pdbx_description
1 polymer ?
#
loop_
_entity_poly.entity_id
_entity_poly.type
_entity_poly.pdbx_seq_one_letter_code
_entity_poly.pdbx_strand_id
1 'polypeptide(L)'
;VNLADLGTLSVSANTHSNGFGTLEQRINERYRDNFVQFDVAANLELGKLVPKNVGMSIPVYASYSQTVSTPEYDPYDMDIKLKDKLRSSPRSQRDSIRETAVDFVSVKTLNFTNVRKNKTNGKKPKIYDVENLDVSYSFIQTLAHSPLIEKNEVTRHRGALGYNFAPEPKYLTPFKKMLSKSKTKWLDAIRDFNFNYIPSQLSFRADLSRQFGAIRPRSVGTSKYAIPETYDKYFTFQRDYILRWNFTRSLALDYTATNNSRIDEPAGRIDTKAERDTIKDNLLKGGRNTLFNQTANFSYTLPTAKIPALDWTTVNLKYQAAYRWIGASRLAVDLGNFLENGQQKEATMQFDFTRLYQKSKLLKQLDAPSNKDDREKWRNRITKVKDSVALKNGNRVLRTRRIVDKTAVPYVSTGGKVLGKLLTSLKQVNFSVAEVANTRLPGYTDSTQALGQNWRSMQPGFDFIMGYQPDTNWLNRKARQGVITFDTTFNALFQQNYDQRLTLSAQLEPLRDLSITLNLSKTFNKNYSETFRYIDTSGGSNRKFMHLNPYAGGGFDVSYIAFKT
;
A
#
# COMPACT_ATOMS: atom_id res chain seq x y z
N VAL A 1 -24.99 31.75 5.82
CA VAL A 1 -26.00 31.51 6.88
C VAL A 1 -25.58 30.27 7.66
N ASN A 2 -25.61 30.32 8.99
CA ASN A 2 -25.24 29.20 9.86
C ASN A 2 -26.51 28.67 10.54
N LEU A 3 -26.79 27.37 10.41
CA LEU A 3 -27.98 26.70 10.93
C LEU A 3 -27.72 26.16 12.34
N ALA A 4 -27.17 27.03 13.21
CA ALA A 4 -26.62 26.68 14.51
C ALA A 4 -25.71 25.44 14.42
N ASP A 5 -26.04 24.37 15.16
CA ASP A 5 -25.30 23.12 15.20
C ASP A 5 -25.44 22.27 13.92
N LEU A 6 -26.50 22.47 13.12
CA LEU A 6 -26.84 21.57 11.99
C LEU A 6 -25.92 21.73 10.79
N GLY A 7 -25.34 22.91 10.56
CA GLY A 7 -24.44 23.16 9.43
C GLY A 7 -24.49 24.58 8.88
N THR A 8 -24.13 24.75 7.61
CA THR A 8 -24.07 26.06 6.92
C THR A 8 -24.72 26.02 5.53
N LEU A 9 -25.28 27.16 5.14
CA LEU A 9 -25.81 27.45 3.80
C LEU A 9 -25.12 28.71 3.27
N SER A 10 -24.46 28.58 2.13
CA SER A 10 -23.83 29.66 1.38
C SER A 10 -24.53 29.85 0.04
N VAL A 11 -24.74 31.10 -0.34
CA VAL A 11 -25.23 31.51 -1.66
C VAL A 11 -24.25 32.56 -2.19
N SER A 12 -23.78 32.39 -3.42
CA SER A 12 -22.99 33.36 -4.17
C SER A 12 -23.65 33.66 -5.50
N ALA A 13 -23.57 34.92 -5.91
CA ALA A 13 -23.90 35.35 -7.26
C ALA A 13 -22.77 36.23 -7.78
N ASN A 14 -22.36 36.02 -9.02
CA ASN A 14 -21.35 36.81 -9.70
C ASN A 14 -21.89 37.20 -11.08
N THR A 15 -21.67 38.43 -11.51
CA THR A 15 -22.15 38.90 -12.81
C THR A 15 -21.28 40.03 -13.35
N HIS A 16 -21.07 40.04 -14.67
CA HIS A 16 -20.50 41.15 -15.41
C HIS A 16 -21.27 41.40 -16.70
N SER A 17 -21.29 42.65 -17.15
CA SER A 17 -21.81 43.02 -18.47
C SER A 17 -20.69 43.03 -19.51
N ASN A 18 -21.07 43.08 -20.78
CA ASN A 18 -20.10 43.39 -21.83
C ASN A 18 -19.45 44.76 -21.58
N GLY A 19 -18.16 44.90 -21.92
CA GLY A 19 -17.34 46.08 -21.65
C GLY A 19 -16.74 46.17 -20.24
N PHE A 20 -17.10 45.28 -19.31
CA PHE A 20 -16.48 45.18 -17.99
C PHE A 20 -15.02 44.69 -18.09
N GLY A 21 -14.21 45.03 -17.08
CA GLY A 21 -12.80 44.66 -17.00
C GLY A 21 -12.05 45.44 -15.92
N THR A 22 -10.77 45.12 -15.72
CA THR A 22 -9.89 45.89 -14.83
C THR A 22 -9.38 47.17 -15.51
N LEU A 23 -8.84 48.10 -14.72
CA LEU A 23 -8.32 49.39 -15.22
C LEU A 23 -7.14 49.21 -16.21
N GLU A 24 -6.40 48.11 -16.10
CA GLU A 24 -5.22 47.81 -16.93
C GLU A 24 -5.59 47.13 -18.27
N GLN A 25 -6.81 46.58 -18.40
CA GLN A 25 -7.23 45.84 -19.59
C GLN A 25 -7.54 46.75 -20.79
N ARG A 26 -6.89 46.43 -21.92
CA ARG A 26 -7.12 47.08 -23.21
C ARG A 26 -8.52 46.78 -23.73
N ILE A 27 -8.99 47.58 -24.69
CA ILE A 27 -10.37 47.50 -25.22
C ILE A 27 -10.73 46.09 -25.74
N ASN A 28 -9.76 45.36 -26.32
CA ASN A 28 -9.96 43.99 -26.81
C ASN A 28 -9.85 42.89 -25.74
N GLU A 29 -9.38 43.20 -24.54
CA GLU A 29 -9.19 42.26 -23.41
C GLU A 29 -10.36 42.28 -22.42
N ARG A 30 -11.29 43.24 -22.59
CA ARG A 30 -12.52 43.37 -21.82
C ARG A 30 -13.57 42.35 -22.24
N TYR A 31 -14.46 42.00 -21.33
CA TYR A 31 -15.51 41.01 -21.56
C TYR A 31 -16.43 41.43 -22.72
N ARG A 32 -16.68 40.49 -23.65
CA ARG A 32 -17.59 40.66 -24.80
C ARG A 32 -18.92 39.90 -24.62
N ASP A 33 -19.19 39.50 -23.38
CA ASP A 33 -20.33 38.70 -22.97
C ASP A 33 -21.02 39.31 -21.75
N ASN A 34 -22.26 38.89 -21.51
CA ASN A 34 -23.00 39.18 -20.29
C ASN A 34 -23.07 37.89 -19.50
N PHE A 35 -22.37 37.86 -18.37
CA PHE A 35 -22.15 36.68 -17.55
C PHE A 35 -23.01 36.73 -16.30
N VAL A 36 -23.64 35.61 -15.97
CA VAL A 36 -24.35 35.39 -14.70
C VAL A 36 -23.97 34.01 -14.18
N GLN A 37 -23.33 33.97 -13.01
CA GLN A 37 -23.11 32.77 -12.23
C GLN A 37 -23.90 32.85 -10.92
N PHE A 38 -24.53 31.74 -10.55
CA PHE A 38 -25.27 31.57 -9.32
C PHE A 38 -24.91 30.22 -8.70
N ASP A 39 -24.41 30.24 -7.47
CA ASP A 39 -24.06 29.03 -6.71
C ASP A 39 -24.78 29.01 -5.37
N VAL A 40 -25.37 27.86 -5.06
CA VAL A 40 -25.94 27.55 -3.74
C VAL A 40 -25.23 26.29 -3.24
N ALA A 41 -24.72 26.33 -2.01
CA ALA A 41 -24.10 25.17 -1.38
C ALA A 41 -24.50 25.06 0.10
N ALA A 42 -24.84 23.84 0.52
CA ALA A 42 -25.20 23.50 1.89
C ALA A 42 -24.29 22.39 2.42
N ASN A 43 -23.73 22.59 3.61
CA ASN A 43 -23.01 21.58 4.38
C ASN A 43 -23.85 21.27 5.63
N LEU A 44 -24.33 20.04 5.79
CA LEU A 44 -25.27 19.64 6.84
C LEU A 44 -24.81 18.36 7.53
N GLU A 45 -24.84 18.33 8.87
CA GLU A 45 -24.59 17.13 9.68
C GLU A 45 -25.93 16.53 10.12
N LEU A 46 -26.58 15.76 9.23
CA LEU A 46 -27.90 15.19 9.48
C LEU A 46 -27.89 14.18 10.64
N GLY A 47 -26.72 13.68 11.05
CA GLY A 47 -26.55 12.86 12.25
C GLY A 47 -27.03 13.55 13.54
N LYS A 48 -27.01 14.89 13.60
CA LYS A 48 -27.52 15.67 14.75
C LYS A 48 -29.05 15.68 14.87
N LEU A 49 -29.78 15.26 13.84
CA LEU A 49 -31.23 15.07 13.88
C LEU A 49 -31.62 13.73 14.53
N VAL A 50 -30.66 12.81 14.71
CA VAL A 50 -30.86 11.49 15.31
C VAL A 50 -30.56 11.54 16.81
N PRO A 51 -31.31 10.83 17.68
CA PRO A 51 -31.05 10.80 19.11
C PRO A 51 -29.58 10.45 19.47
N LYS A 52 -29.00 11.21 20.41
CA LYS A 52 -27.55 11.18 20.75
C LYS A 52 -27.01 9.79 21.14
N ASN A 53 -27.87 8.90 21.67
CA ASN A 53 -27.52 7.52 22.03
C ASN A 53 -27.22 6.61 20.80
N VAL A 54 -27.77 6.94 19.63
CA VAL A 54 -27.52 6.20 18.37
C VAL A 54 -26.10 6.46 17.85
N GLY A 55 -25.56 7.67 18.07
CA GLY A 55 -24.17 8.03 17.72
C GLY A 55 -23.87 8.16 16.23
N MET A 56 -24.90 8.29 15.40
CA MET A 56 -24.74 8.35 13.94
C MET A 56 -24.14 9.69 13.49
N SER A 57 -23.21 9.64 12.54
CA SER A 57 -22.77 10.82 11.79
C SER A 57 -23.17 10.65 10.33
N ILE A 58 -23.73 11.71 9.77
CA ILE A 58 -24.23 11.77 8.40
C ILE A 58 -23.84 13.14 7.80
N PRO A 59 -22.57 13.32 7.40
CA PRO A 59 -22.12 14.55 6.75
C PRO A 59 -22.63 14.59 5.32
N VAL A 60 -23.38 15.63 4.98
CA VAL A 60 -23.98 15.85 3.66
C VAL A 60 -23.53 17.19 3.09
N TYR A 61 -23.03 17.18 1.87
CA TYR A 61 -22.79 18.37 1.06
C TYR A 61 -23.71 18.32 -0.16
N ALA A 62 -24.50 19.36 -0.37
CA ALA A 62 -25.31 19.54 -1.58
C ALA A 62 -24.97 20.89 -2.20
N SER A 63 -24.83 20.94 -3.53
CA SER A 63 -24.69 22.21 -4.23
C SER A 63 -25.33 22.22 -5.61
N TYR A 64 -25.74 23.42 -6.01
CA TYR A 64 -26.19 23.74 -7.36
C TYR A 64 -25.43 24.97 -7.82
N SER A 65 -24.69 24.84 -8.91
CA SER A 65 -24.03 25.93 -9.61
C SER A 65 -24.64 26.06 -11.01
N GLN A 66 -24.90 27.28 -11.45
CA GLN A 66 -25.38 27.59 -12.79
C GLN A 66 -24.63 28.81 -13.31
N THR A 67 -24.01 28.67 -14.48
CA THR A 67 -23.29 29.71 -15.21
C THR A 67 -23.92 29.90 -16.58
N VAL A 68 -24.17 31.15 -16.94
CA VAL A 68 -24.79 31.56 -18.20
C VAL A 68 -23.97 32.71 -18.77
N SER A 69 -23.38 32.53 -19.94
CA SER A 69 -22.70 33.58 -20.70
C SER A 69 -23.45 33.85 -21.99
N THR A 70 -23.87 35.11 -22.18
CA THR A 70 -24.60 35.57 -23.37
C THR A 70 -23.69 36.51 -24.19
N PRO A 71 -23.20 36.12 -25.36
CA PRO A 71 -22.30 36.95 -26.16
C PRO A 71 -22.99 38.23 -26.66
N GLU A 72 -22.21 39.29 -26.89
CA GLU A 72 -22.72 40.52 -27.51
C GLU A 72 -23.08 40.32 -28.99
N TYR A 73 -22.26 39.54 -29.69
CA TYR A 73 -22.40 39.19 -31.10
C TYR A 73 -23.07 37.82 -31.24
N ASP A 74 -23.71 37.58 -32.38
CA ASP A 74 -24.22 36.25 -32.69
C ASP A 74 -23.06 35.28 -32.98
N PRO A 75 -23.08 34.04 -32.45
CA PRO A 75 -21.97 33.11 -32.58
C PRO A 75 -21.87 32.42 -33.95
N TYR A 76 -22.82 32.66 -34.87
CA TYR A 76 -22.69 32.29 -36.27
C TYR A 76 -22.40 33.53 -37.14
N ASP A 77 -23.15 34.61 -36.93
CA ASP A 77 -22.99 35.89 -37.62
C ASP A 77 -22.19 36.87 -36.73
N MET A 78 -20.87 36.66 -36.63
CA MET A 78 -19.96 37.33 -35.68
C MET A 78 -19.87 38.87 -35.82
N ASP A 79 -20.42 39.44 -36.88
CA ASP A 79 -20.55 40.86 -37.14
C ASP A 79 -21.87 41.46 -36.62
N ILE A 80 -22.93 40.65 -36.52
CA ILE A 80 -24.27 41.06 -36.08
C ILE A 80 -24.39 40.94 -34.56
N LYS A 81 -24.93 41.97 -33.89
CA LYS A 81 -25.24 41.88 -32.46
C LYS A 81 -26.42 40.95 -32.21
N LEU A 82 -26.28 40.02 -31.26
CA LEU A 82 -27.32 39.04 -30.91
C LEU A 82 -28.64 39.72 -30.54
N LYS A 83 -28.58 40.88 -29.85
CA LYS A 83 -29.73 41.70 -29.50
C LYS A 83 -30.53 42.19 -30.72
N ASP A 84 -29.87 42.47 -31.83
CA ASP A 84 -30.50 43.01 -33.04
C ASP A 84 -30.99 41.89 -33.97
N LYS A 85 -30.27 40.76 -34.07
CA LYS A 85 -30.78 39.52 -34.69
C LYS A 85 -32.04 38.99 -33.99
N LEU A 86 -32.11 39.10 -32.66
CA LEU A 86 -33.32 38.80 -31.88
C LEU A 86 -34.46 39.81 -32.08
N ARG A 87 -34.18 41.04 -32.53
CA ARG A 87 -35.20 42.06 -32.85
C ARG A 87 -35.79 41.86 -34.24
N SER A 88 -34.99 41.49 -35.24
CA SER A 88 -35.44 41.22 -36.62
C SER A 88 -36.15 39.86 -36.76
N SER A 89 -35.77 38.86 -35.97
CA SER A 89 -36.32 37.49 -36.09
C SER A 89 -37.81 37.38 -35.73
N PRO A 90 -38.58 36.46 -36.37
CA PRO A 90 -39.96 36.13 -35.98
C PRO A 90 -40.07 35.69 -34.51
N ARG A 91 -41.18 36.04 -33.83
CA ARG A 91 -41.37 35.72 -32.40
C ARG A 91 -41.17 34.23 -32.08
N SER A 92 -41.63 33.33 -32.94
CA SER A 92 -41.50 31.88 -32.82
C SER A 92 -40.06 31.34 -32.88
N GLN A 93 -39.09 32.13 -33.36
CA GLN A 93 -37.69 31.72 -33.49
C GLN A 93 -36.77 32.37 -32.43
N ARG A 94 -37.19 33.47 -31.79
CA ARG A 94 -36.35 34.24 -30.85
C ARG A 94 -35.82 33.43 -29.69
N ASP A 95 -36.63 32.51 -29.15
CA ASP A 95 -36.23 31.75 -27.98
C ASP A 95 -35.24 30.63 -28.33
N SER A 96 -35.45 29.97 -29.48
CA SER A 96 -34.50 29.01 -30.08
C SER A 96 -33.16 29.66 -30.42
N ILE A 97 -33.16 30.87 -30.98
CA ILE A 97 -31.94 31.65 -31.25
C ILE A 97 -31.21 31.99 -29.93
N ARG A 98 -31.94 32.42 -28.89
CA ARG A 98 -31.34 32.76 -27.59
C ARG A 98 -30.75 31.55 -26.87
N GLU A 99 -31.46 30.43 -26.82
CA GLU A 99 -30.98 29.18 -26.22
C GLU A 99 -29.77 28.61 -26.98
N THR A 100 -29.77 28.76 -28.31
CA THR A 100 -28.65 28.34 -29.15
C THR A 100 -27.41 29.22 -28.98
N ALA A 101 -27.59 30.53 -28.83
CA ALA A 101 -26.48 31.49 -28.79
C ALA A 101 -25.75 31.59 -27.43
N VAL A 102 -26.29 30.96 -26.39
CA VAL A 102 -25.80 31.05 -25.00
C VAL A 102 -24.90 29.88 -24.63
N ASP A 103 -23.75 30.19 -24.04
CA ASP A 103 -22.94 29.23 -23.32
C ASP A 103 -23.52 29.01 -21.92
N PHE A 104 -24.02 27.79 -21.68
CA PHE A 104 -24.65 27.38 -20.43
C PHE A 104 -23.91 26.22 -19.80
N VAL A 105 -23.68 26.29 -18.50
CA VAL A 105 -23.22 25.17 -17.67
C VAL A 105 -24.03 25.15 -16.38
N SER A 106 -24.52 23.98 -15.99
CA SER A 106 -25.03 23.75 -14.64
C SER A 106 -24.40 22.50 -14.03
N VAL A 107 -24.11 22.56 -12.73
CA VAL A 107 -23.52 21.47 -11.95
C VAL A 107 -24.38 21.23 -10.71
N LYS A 108 -24.93 20.02 -10.59
CA LYS A 108 -25.65 19.54 -9.42
C LYS A 108 -24.77 18.54 -8.68
N THR A 109 -24.47 18.79 -7.42
CA THR A 109 -23.67 17.89 -6.56
C THR A 109 -24.48 17.47 -5.34
N LEU A 110 -24.40 16.18 -4.98
CA LEU A 110 -24.91 15.64 -3.72
C LEU A 110 -23.94 14.57 -3.20
N ASN A 111 -23.28 14.86 -2.09
CA ASN A 111 -22.27 14.02 -1.47
C ASN A 111 -22.66 13.67 -0.02
N PHE A 112 -22.68 12.40 0.30
CA PHE A 112 -22.71 11.83 1.65
C PHE A 112 -21.32 11.25 1.92
N THR A 113 -20.63 11.74 2.95
CA THR A 113 -19.19 11.44 3.14
C THR A 113 -18.95 10.71 4.46
N ASN A 114 -18.50 9.45 4.42
CA ASN A 114 -18.14 8.67 5.62
C ASN A 114 -19.31 8.62 6.64
N VAL A 115 -20.53 8.37 6.13
CA VAL A 115 -21.73 8.10 6.92
C VAL A 115 -21.50 6.83 7.73
N ARG A 116 -21.50 6.94 9.06
CA ARG A 116 -21.13 5.85 9.96
C ARG A 116 -21.78 5.96 11.33
N LYS A 117 -21.77 4.86 12.07
CA LYS A 117 -22.14 4.85 13.49
C LYS A 117 -20.89 4.96 14.36
N ASN A 118 -20.74 6.06 15.10
CA ASN A 118 -19.66 6.21 16.06
C ASN A 118 -19.97 5.40 17.35
N LYS A 119 -18.93 4.88 18.01
CA LYS A 119 -19.09 4.06 19.22
C LYS A 119 -19.52 4.91 20.43
N THR A 120 -20.79 4.83 20.82
CA THR A 120 -21.33 5.50 22.02
C THR A 120 -21.10 4.72 23.31
N ASN A 121 -20.83 3.42 23.21
CA ASN A 121 -20.51 2.56 24.34
C ASN A 121 -19.01 2.22 24.32
N GLY A 122 -18.33 2.30 25.47
CA GLY A 122 -16.93 1.87 25.65
C GLY A 122 -16.69 0.36 25.57
N LYS A 123 -17.49 -0.37 24.79
CA LYS A 123 -17.35 -1.82 24.56
C LYS A 123 -16.30 -2.04 23.46
N LYS A 124 -15.45 -3.05 23.63
CA LYS A 124 -14.40 -3.37 22.65
C LYS A 124 -15.04 -3.75 21.30
N PRO A 125 -14.45 -3.32 20.16
CA PRO A 125 -14.95 -3.68 18.85
C PRO A 125 -14.98 -5.21 18.66
N LYS A 126 -16.05 -5.68 18.03
CA LYS A 126 -16.18 -7.03 17.49
C LYS A 126 -16.21 -6.97 15.97
N ILE A 127 -15.88 -8.08 15.30
CA ILE A 127 -15.88 -8.19 13.82
C ILE A 127 -17.24 -7.76 13.24
N TYR A 128 -18.34 -8.24 13.81
CA TYR A 128 -19.71 -7.97 13.34
C TYR A 128 -20.33 -6.65 13.81
N ASP A 129 -19.58 -5.73 14.43
CA ASP A 129 -20.14 -4.43 14.85
C ASP A 129 -20.39 -3.53 13.62
N VAL A 130 -21.62 -3.03 13.47
CA VAL A 130 -21.99 -2.03 12.44
C VAL A 130 -21.19 -0.72 12.57
N GLU A 131 -20.62 -0.47 13.74
CA GLU A 131 -19.71 0.65 14.02
C GLU A 131 -18.34 0.53 13.30
N ASN A 132 -18.06 -0.63 12.68
CA ASN A 132 -16.91 -0.83 11.81
C ASN A 132 -17.22 -0.46 10.34
N LEU A 133 -18.47 -0.15 9.99
CA LEU A 133 -18.89 0.16 8.62
C LEU A 133 -18.99 1.67 8.40
N ASP A 134 -18.53 2.12 7.23
CA ASP A 134 -18.74 3.45 6.70
C ASP A 134 -19.30 3.38 5.27
N VAL A 135 -20.15 4.35 4.92
CA VAL A 135 -20.76 4.48 3.60
C VAL A 135 -20.53 5.89 3.08
N SER A 136 -20.09 6.02 1.84
CA SER A 136 -20.05 7.30 1.13
C SER A 136 -20.78 7.17 -0.20
N TYR A 137 -21.49 8.22 -0.61
CA TYR A 137 -22.15 8.29 -1.90
C TYR A 137 -22.00 9.69 -2.47
N SER A 138 -21.51 9.80 -3.70
CA SER A 138 -21.36 11.06 -4.43
C SER A 138 -22.13 10.98 -5.73
N PHE A 139 -22.87 12.04 -6.03
CA PHE A 139 -23.57 12.28 -7.28
C PHE A 139 -23.15 13.65 -7.80
N ILE A 140 -22.68 13.72 -9.05
CA ILE A 140 -22.36 14.96 -9.75
C ILE A 140 -22.96 14.87 -11.14
N GLN A 141 -23.89 15.77 -11.48
CA GLN A 141 -24.41 15.93 -12.84
C GLN A 141 -23.98 17.29 -13.38
N THR A 142 -23.23 17.28 -14.47
CA THR A 142 -22.94 18.46 -15.30
C THR A 142 -23.81 18.43 -16.54
N LEU A 143 -24.55 19.51 -16.80
CA LEU A 143 -25.28 19.74 -18.05
C LEU A 143 -24.73 21.02 -18.68
N ALA A 144 -24.32 20.95 -19.94
CA ALA A 144 -23.83 22.10 -20.68
C ALA A 144 -24.35 22.14 -22.12
N HIS A 145 -24.51 23.34 -22.66
CA HIS A 145 -24.77 23.57 -24.09
C HIS A 145 -24.06 24.84 -24.55
N SER A 146 -23.84 24.94 -25.85
CA SER A 146 -23.17 26.07 -26.51
C SER A 146 -23.68 26.23 -27.96
N PRO A 147 -23.23 27.27 -28.68
CA PRO A 147 -23.49 27.39 -30.12
C PRO A 147 -22.94 26.24 -30.97
N LEU A 148 -21.93 25.50 -30.45
CA LEU A 148 -21.32 24.34 -31.13
C LEU A 148 -21.85 23.00 -30.61
N ILE A 149 -22.42 22.96 -29.40
CA ILE A 149 -22.84 21.74 -28.71
C ILE A 149 -24.32 21.87 -28.32
N GLU A 150 -25.18 21.04 -28.92
CA GLU A 150 -26.61 21.04 -28.60
C GLU A 150 -26.83 20.57 -27.16
N LYS A 151 -26.12 19.50 -26.77
CA LYS A 151 -26.19 18.93 -25.41
C LYS A 151 -24.88 18.23 -25.05
N ASN A 152 -24.36 18.52 -23.86
CA ASN A 152 -23.33 17.74 -23.18
C ASN A 152 -23.83 17.41 -21.77
N GLU A 153 -24.05 16.12 -21.51
CA GLU A 153 -24.57 15.60 -20.25
C GLU A 153 -23.54 14.63 -19.65
N VAL A 154 -22.92 15.01 -18.53
CA VAL A 154 -21.96 14.17 -17.81
C VAL A 154 -22.47 13.90 -16.40
N THR A 155 -22.98 12.69 -16.19
CA THR A 155 -23.48 12.23 -14.90
C THR A 155 -22.49 11.26 -14.27
N ARG A 156 -22.10 11.51 -13.03
CA ARG A 156 -21.17 10.71 -12.23
C ARG A 156 -21.86 10.25 -10.94
N HIS A 157 -21.78 8.95 -10.68
CA HIS A 157 -22.13 8.35 -9.39
C HIS A 157 -20.87 7.69 -8.82
N ARG A 158 -20.61 7.84 -7.53
CA ARG A 158 -19.56 7.09 -6.82
C ARG A 158 -20.09 6.62 -5.48
N GLY A 159 -20.27 5.31 -5.33
CA GLY A 159 -20.60 4.68 -4.05
C GLY A 159 -19.36 4.01 -3.46
N ALA A 160 -19.03 4.31 -2.21
CA ALA A 160 -17.98 3.62 -1.47
C ALA A 160 -18.56 2.98 -0.20
N LEU A 161 -18.28 1.70 0.00
CA LEU A 161 -18.54 0.96 1.23
C LEU A 161 -17.19 0.63 1.88
N GLY A 162 -16.95 1.17 3.07
CA GLY A 162 -15.83 0.83 3.91
C GLY A 162 -16.25 -0.11 5.04
N TYR A 163 -15.35 -1.03 5.38
CA TYR A 163 -15.37 -1.83 6.58
C TYR A 163 -13.96 -1.77 7.20
N ASN A 164 -13.87 -1.45 8.49
CA ASN A 164 -12.59 -1.33 9.19
C ASN A 164 -12.67 -1.83 10.63
N PHE A 165 -12.21 -3.06 10.87
CA PHE A 165 -12.10 -3.66 12.18
C PHE A 165 -10.64 -3.63 12.66
N ALA A 166 -10.35 -2.73 13.62
CA ALA A 166 -9.02 -2.56 14.21
C ALA A 166 -9.07 -2.71 15.75
N PRO A 167 -9.05 -3.95 16.29
CA PRO A 167 -9.08 -4.21 17.72
C PRO A 167 -7.70 -4.05 18.37
N GLU A 168 -7.68 -3.85 19.69
CA GLU A 168 -6.45 -3.97 20.49
C GLU A 168 -5.92 -5.42 20.45
N PRO A 169 -4.66 -5.67 20.00
CA PRO A 169 -4.12 -7.02 19.87
C PRO A 169 -4.02 -7.77 21.21
N LYS A 170 -4.67 -8.94 21.33
CA LYS A 170 -4.78 -9.70 22.58
C LYS A 170 -3.92 -10.96 22.56
N TYR A 171 -2.69 -10.83 23.02
CA TYR A 171 -1.73 -11.93 23.14
C TYR A 171 -2.06 -12.90 24.29
N LEU A 172 -2.44 -14.13 23.95
CA LEU A 172 -2.48 -15.27 24.87
C LEU A 172 -1.05 -15.76 25.15
N THR A 173 -0.72 -16.09 26.40
CA THR A 173 0.59 -16.59 26.82
C THR A 173 0.45 -17.97 27.49
N PRO A 174 0.28 -19.05 26.70
CA PRO A 174 -0.21 -20.34 27.23
C PRO A 174 0.73 -20.95 28.28
N PHE A 175 2.03 -20.96 28.01
CA PHE A 175 3.01 -21.59 28.90
C PHE A 175 3.36 -20.75 30.14
N LYS A 176 2.93 -19.49 30.21
CA LYS A 176 3.30 -18.56 31.29
C LYS A 176 2.82 -19.02 32.67
N LYS A 177 1.65 -19.66 32.76
CA LYS A 177 1.16 -20.27 34.02
C LYS A 177 1.95 -21.53 34.38
N MET A 178 2.15 -22.43 33.42
CA MET A 178 2.80 -23.73 33.63
C MET A 178 4.28 -23.58 34.02
N LEU A 179 5.03 -22.75 33.30
CA LEU A 179 6.47 -22.51 33.53
C LEU A 179 6.75 -21.39 34.55
N SER A 180 5.72 -20.88 35.24
CA SER A 180 5.84 -19.79 36.24
C SER A 180 6.80 -20.09 37.39
N LYS A 181 6.88 -21.36 37.82
CA LYS A 181 7.77 -21.81 38.90
C LYS A 181 9.23 -21.97 38.45
N SER A 182 9.51 -21.96 37.15
CA SER A 182 10.86 -22.13 36.62
C SER A 182 11.63 -20.80 36.60
N LYS A 183 12.72 -20.74 37.36
CA LYS A 183 13.63 -19.58 37.44
C LYS A 183 14.72 -19.60 36.36
N THR A 184 14.73 -20.61 35.47
CA THR A 184 15.80 -20.84 34.51
C THR A 184 15.62 -20.01 33.25
N LYS A 185 16.45 -18.97 33.06
CA LYS A 185 16.34 -18.02 31.93
C LYS A 185 16.26 -18.64 30.54
N TRP A 186 16.84 -19.83 30.34
CA TRP A 186 16.75 -20.58 29.07
C TRP A 186 15.31 -20.92 28.65
N LEU A 187 14.37 -20.99 29.60
CA LEU A 187 12.96 -21.26 29.34
C LEU A 187 12.14 -19.97 29.13
N ASP A 188 12.73 -18.78 29.25
CA ASP A 188 12.04 -17.49 29.06
C ASP A 188 11.46 -17.36 27.64
N ALA A 189 12.17 -17.88 26.63
CA ALA A 189 11.70 -17.90 25.24
C ALA A 189 10.37 -18.68 25.06
N ILE A 190 10.21 -19.81 25.77
CA ILE A 190 9.03 -20.68 25.71
C ILE A 190 7.94 -20.18 26.66
N ARG A 191 8.28 -19.84 27.92
CA ARG A 191 7.34 -19.31 28.92
C ARG A 191 6.63 -18.07 28.42
N ASP A 192 7.38 -17.17 27.80
CA ASP A 192 6.88 -15.90 27.28
C ASP A 192 6.61 -15.99 25.75
N PHE A 193 6.43 -17.21 25.22
CA PHE A 193 5.76 -17.41 23.93
C PHE A 193 4.34 -16.86 24.01
N ASN A 194 3.91 -16.22 22.93
CA ASN A 194 2.71 -15.41 22.91
C ASN A 194 2.06 -15.52 21.53
N PHE A 195 0.75 -15.75 21.51
CA PHE A 195 -0.03 -15.93 20.28
C PHE A 195 -1.28 -15.05 20.32
N ASN A 196 -1.56 -14.37 19.23
CA ASN A 196 -2.73 -13.51 19.07
C ASN A 196 -3.67 -14.11 18.02
N TYR A 197 -4.89 -14.40 18.44
CA TYR A 197 -5.90 -15.14 17.67
C TYR A 197 -6.88 -14.23 16.92
N ILE A 198 -6.69 -12.90 16.99
CA ILE A 198 -7.51 -11.89 16.32
C ILE A 198 -6.58 -11.05 15.42
N PRO A 199 -6.92 -10.77 14.16
CA PRO A 199 -6.14 -9.84 13.35
C PRO A 199 -6.07 -8.46 14.02
N SER A 200 -4.91 -7.81 13.94
CA SER A 200 -4.68 -6.45 14.46
C SER A 200 -5.44 -5.39 13.64
N GLN A 201 -5.64 -5.66 12.35
CA GLN A 201 -6.49 -4.86 11.46
C GLN A 201 -7.07 -5.77 10.38
N LEU A 202 -8.38 -5.64 10.12
CA LEU A 202 -9.05 -6.20 8.96
C LEU A 202 -9.90 -5.08 8.35
N SER A 203 -9.47 -4.55 7.20
CA SER A 203 -10.19 -3.54 6.45
C SER A 203 -10.54 -4.06 5.05
N PHE A 204 -11.72 -3.69 4.57
CA PHE A 204 -12.19 -3.92 3.21
C PHE A 204 -12.84 -2.64 2.70
N ARG A 205 -12.56 -2.25 1.46
CA ARG A 205 -13.19 -1.10 0.80
C ARG A 205 -13.66 -1.51 -0.57
N ALA A 206 -14.91 -1.18 -0.88
CA ALA A 206 -15.54 -1.37 -2.18
C ALA A 206 -15.91 0.01 -2.75
N ASP A 207 -15.16 0.49 -3.73
CA ASP A 207 -15.31 1.82 -4.34
C ASP A 207 -15.79 1.66 -5.80
N LEU A 208 -17.03 2.05 -6.04
CA LEU A 208 -17.78 1.83 -7.27
C LEU A 208 -18.05 3.18 -7.95
N SER A 209 -17.45 3.41 -9.11
CA SER A 209 -17.53 4.69 -9.84
C SER A 209 -18.15 4.50 -11.22
N ARG A 210 -19.20 5.27 -11.52
CA ARG A 210 -19.93 5.24 -12.80
C ARG A 210 -20.04 6.64 -13.39
N GLN A 211 -19.30 6.91 -14.45
CA GLN A 211 -19.46 8.06 -15.33
C GLN A 211 -20.23 7.66 -16.59
N PHE A 212 -21.31 8.37 -16.86
CA PHE A 212 -22.02 8.38 -18.14
C PHE A 212 -21.95 9.79 -18.72
N GLY A 213 -21.20 9.95 -19.81
CA GLY A 213 -21.20 11.12 -20.67
C GLY A 213 -22.00 10.85 -21.94
N ALA A 214 -22.77 11.86 -22.38
CA ALA A 214 -23.39 11.89 -23.70
C ALA A 214 -23.23 13.30 -24.29
N ILE A 215 -22.61 13.41 -25.46
CA ILE A 215 -22.41 14.68 -26.16
C ILE A 215 -23.00 14.62 -27.57
N ARG A 216 -23.68 15.71 -27.95
CA ARG A 216 -24.29 15.91 -29.27
C ARG A 216 -23.83 17.25 -29.84
N PRO A 217 -22.96 17.24 -30.86
CA PRO A 217 -22.63 18.44 -31.63
C PRO A 217 -23.89 19.05 -32.23
N ARG A 218 -23.97 20.38 -32.26
CA ARG A 218 -25.11 21.09 -32.84
C ARG A 218 -25.03 21.03 -34.37
N SER A 219 -26.12 20.69 -35.04
CA SER A 219 -26.22 20.82 -36.50
C SER A 219 -26.52 22.28 -36.85
N VAL A 220 -25.78 22.85 -37.80
CA VAL A 220 -25.96 24.23 -38.27
C VAL A 220 -26.55 24.20 -39.68
N GLY A 221 -27.64 24.95 -39.89
CA GLY A 221 -28.39 24.95 -41.15
C GLY A 221 -29.51 23.90 -41.23
N THR A 222 -30.16 23.81 -42.39
CA THR A 222 -31.35 22.96 -42.64
C THR A 222 -31.01 21.49 -42.90
N SER A 223 -30.25 20.85 -42.00
CA SER A 223 -29.97 19.42 -42.10
C SER A 223 -31.24 18.59 -41.90
N LYS A 224 -31.52 17.67 -42.84
CA LYS A 224 -32.58 16.64 -42.71
C LYS A 224 -32.26 15.59 -41.64
N TYR A 225 -31.01 15.52 -41.18
CA TYR A 225 -30.51 14.48 -40.27
C TYR A 225 -29.84 15.12 -39.04
N ALA A 226 -30.27 14.70 -37.84
CA ALA A 226 -29.61 15.07 -36.60
C ALA A 226 -28.29 14.30 -36.43
N ILE A 227 -27.29 14.96 -35.84
CA ILE A 227 -26.01 14.32 -35.48
C ILE A 227 -26.28 13.38 -34.28
N PRO A 228 -25.90 12.09 -34.33
CA PRO A 228 -26.15 11.16 -33.23
C PRO A 228 -25.32 11.53 -31.99
N GLU A 229 -25.85 11.24 -30.80
CA GLU A 229 -25.09 11.40 -29.56
C GLU A 229 -23.92 10.41 -29.51
N THR A 230 -22.73 10.88 -29.14
CA THR A 230 -21.61 10.01 -28.79
C THR A 230 -21.52 9.83 -27.29
N TYR A 231 -21.10 8.65 -26.84
CA TYR A 231 -21.20 8.22 -25.45
C TYR A 231 -19.84 7.92 -24.84
N ASP A 232 -19.64 8.40 -23.62
CA ASP A 232 -18.48 8.11 -22.79
C ASP A 232 -18.91 7.33 -21.54
N LYS A 233 -18.40 6.11 -21.34
CA LYS A 233 -18.85 5.21 -20.27
C LYS A 233 -17.70 4.63 -19.48
N TYR A 234 -17.50 5.11 -18.25
CA TYR A 234 -16.58 4.50 -17.28
C TYR A 234 -17.37 3.96 -16.09
N PHE A 235 -17.66 2.67 -16.09
CA PHE A 235 -18.17 1.98 -14.90
C PHE A 235 -17.06 1.08 -14.34
N THR A 236 -16.37 1.55 -13.30
CA THR A 236 -15.25 0.86 -12.65
C THR A 236 -15.61 0.47 -11.21
N PHE A 237 -15.03 -0.63 -10.75
CA PHE A 237 -15.21 -1.15 -9.40
C PHE A 237 -13.85 -1.57 -8.81
N GLN A 238 -13.37 -0.80 -7.85
CA GLN A 238 -12.15 -1.07 -7.08
C GLN A 238 -12.52 -1.72 -5.76
N ARG A 239 -11.79 -2.79 -5.40
CA ARG A 239 -11.92 -3.52 -4.13
C ARG A 239 -10.56 -3.61 -3.45
N ASP A 240 -10.40 -2.90 -2.34
CA ASP A 240 -9.17 -2.92 -1.54
C ASP A 240 -9.35 -3.79 -0.30
N TYR A 241 -8.32 -4.56 0.03
CA TYR A 241 -8.26 -5.51 1.14
C TYR A 241 -7.00 -5.23 1.96
N ILE A 242 -7.13 -5.08 3.27
CA ILE A 242 -6.01 -4.90 4.21
C ILE A 242 -6.20 -5.86 5.37
N LEU A 243 -5.26 -6.79 5.54
CA LEU A 243 -5.21 -7.71 6.68
C LEU A 243 -3.85 -7.56 7.35
N ARG A 244 -3.84 -7.04 8.58
CA ARG A 244 -2.66 -7.02 9.45
C ARG A 244 -2.85 -8.00 10.59
N TRP A 245 -1.96 -8.97 10.72
CA TRP A 245 -2.01 -9.96 11.79
C TRP A 245 -0.64 -10.10 12.45
N ASN A 246 -0.50 -9.48 13.62
CA ASN A 246 0.61 -9.74 14.53
C ASN A 246 0.34 -11.08 15.21
N PHE A 247 0.68 -12.21 14.56
CA PHE A 247 0.50 -13.56 15.10
C PHE A 247 1.17 -13.71 16.46
N THR A 248 2.35 -13.11 16.62
CA THR A 248 3.06 -12.96 17.90
C THR A 248 3.65 -11.54 17.96
N ARG A 249 4.27 -11.17 19.09
CA ARG A 249 5.06 -9.93 19.21
C ARG A 249 6.34 -9.92 18.36
N SER A 250 6.74 -11.08 17.82
CA SER A 250 7.91 -11.23 16.96
C SER A 250 7.57 -11.56 15.51
N LEU A 251 6.35 -12.05 15.21
CA LEU A 251 5.90 -12.50 13.89
C LEU A 251 4.65 -11.72 13.47
N ALA A 252 4.76 -10.94 12.40
CA ALA A 252 3.66 -10.17 11.83
C ALA A 252 3.51 -10.42 10.32
N LEU A 253 2.25 -10.41 9.86
CA LEU A 253 1.85 -10.43 8.46
C LEU A 253 1.06 -9.15 8.14
N ASP A 254 1.54 -8.35 7.19
CA ASP A 254 0.80 -7.28 6.53
C ASP A 254 0.48 -7.70 5.09
N TYR A 255 -0.78 -8.09 4.85
CA TYR A 255 -1.32 -8.38 3.53
C TYR A 255 -2.16 -7.20 3.03
N THR A 256 -1.88 -6.75 1.81
CA THR A 256 -2.64 -5.70 1.11
C THR A 256 -2.94 -6.14 -0.31
N ALA A 257 -4.18 -6.02 -0.78
CA ALA A 257 -4.54 -6.29 -2.17
C ALA A 257 -5.56 -5.29 -2.72
N THR A 258 -5.52 -5.04 -4.02
CA THR A 258 -6.42 -4.15 -4.76
C THR A 258 -6.87 -4.87 -6.03
N ASN A 259 -8.19 -5.01 -6.21
CA ASN A 259 -8.80 -5.60 -7.41
C ASN A 259 -9.67 -4.56 -8.13
N ASN A 260 -9.18 -4.07 -9.27
CA ASN A 260 -9.90 -3.19 -10.17
C ASN A 260 -10.60 -4.02 -11.25
N SER A 261 -11.89 -3.80 -11.44
CA SER A 261 -12.68 -4.31 -12.55
C SER A 261 -13.41 -3.19 -13.30
N ARG A 262 -13.85 -3.51 -14.52
CA ARG A 262 -14.85 -2.74 -15.26
C ARG A 262 -16.17 -3.50 -15.23
N ILE A 263 -17.26 -2.80 -14.95
CA ILE A 263 -18.60 -3.33 -15.22
C ILE A 263 -18.85 -3.05 -16.71
N ASP A 264 -19.01 -4.09 -17.52
CA ASP A 264 -19.32 -3.93 -18.93
C ASP A 264 -20.80 -3.55 -19.09
N GLU A 265 -21.07 -2.41 -19.73
CA GLU A 265 -22.41 -1.88 -19.98
C GLU A 265 -22.80 -2.04 -21.47
N PRO A 266 -24.10 -2.13 -21.81
CA PRO A 266 -24.59 -2.02 -23.18
C PRO A 266 -24.21 -0.69 -23.85
N ALA A 267 -24.35 -0.61 -25.18
CA ALA A 267 -24.18 0.62 -25.95
C ALA A 267 -25.29 1.66 -25.65
N GLY A 268 -25.21 2.86 -26.23
CA GLY A 268 -26.31 3.84 -26.21
C GLY A 268 -26.67 4.42 -24.82
N ARG A 269 -27.91 4.91 -24.68
CA ARG A 269 -28.55 5.21 -23.38
C ARG A 269 -29.06 3.91 -22.73
N ILE A 270 -29.43 3.95 -21.45
CA ILE A 270 -29.81 2.76 -20.65
C ILE A 270 -31.30 2.85 -20.31
N ASP A 271 -32.10 2.66 -21.35
CA ASP A 271 -33.53 3.02 -21.35
C ASP A 271 -34.42 1.80 -21.18
N THR A 272 -34.02 0.63 -21.69
CA THR A 272 -34.77 -0.61 -21.53
C THR A 272 -34.53 -1.28 -20.16
N LYS A 273 -35.47 -2.13 -19.75
CA LYS A 273 -35.30 -2.97 -18.56
C LYS A 273 -34.16 -3.98 -18.73
N ALA A 274 -34.02 -4.61 -19.90
CA ALA A 274 -33.02 -5.64 -20.17
C ALA A 274 -31.58 -5.11 -20.03
N GLU A 275 -31.31 -3.88 -20.46
CA GLU A 275 -30.01 -3.23 -20.27
C GLU A 275 -29.71 -2.98 -18.79
N ARG A 276 -30.71 -2.54 -18.01
CA ARG A 276 -30.58 -2.30 -16.56
C ARG A 276 -30.35 -3.59 -15.79
N ASP A 277 -31.08 -4.65 -16.13
CA ASP A 277 -30.88 -5.97 -15.54
C ASP A 277 -29.50 -6.55 -15.91
N THR A 278 -29.04 -6.38 -17.16
CA THR A 278 -27.67 -6.75 -17.60
C THR A 278 -26.59 -6.05 -16.78
N ILE A 279 -26.72 -4.74 -16.55
CA ILE A 279 -25.78 -3.96 -15.74
C ILE A 279 -25.79 -4.42 -14.28
N LYS A 280 -26.97 -4.67 -13.71
CA LYS A 280 -27.13 -5.21 -12.34
C LYS A 280 -26.45 -6.56 -12.20
N ASP A 281 -26.63 -7.44 -13.17
CA ASP A 281 -26.01 -8.76 -13.24
C ASP A 281 -24.49 -8.69 -13.31
N ASN A 282 -23.95 -7.82 -14.17
CA ASN A 282 -22.51 -7.61 -14.31
C ASN A 282 -21.90 -6.98 -13.05
N LEU A 283 -22.64 -6.11 -12.35
CA LEU A 283 -22.26 -5.56 -11.06
C LEU A 283 -22.25 -6.63 -9.94
N LEU A 284 -23.28 -7.48 -9.87
CA LEU A 284 -23.36 -8.58 -8.90
C LEU A 284 -22.27 -9.65 -9.12
N LYS A 285 -21.85 -9.87 -10.37
CA LYS A 285 -20.69 -10.71 -10.74
C LYS A 285 -19.35 -10.07 -10.37
N GLY A 286 -19.33 -8.81 -9.90
CA GLY A 286 -18.12 -8.06 -9.54
C GLY A 286 -17.38 -7.42 -10.72
N GLY A 287 -17.99 -7.40 -11.90
CA GLY A 287 -17.40 -6.95 -13.16
C GLY A 287 -16.31 -7.87 -13.70
N ARG A 288 -15.72 -7.47 -14.82
CA ARG A 288 -14.55 -8.12 -15.42
C ARG A 288 -13.29 -7.46 -14.88
N ASN A 289 -12.49 -8.21 -14.14
CA ASN A 289 -11.22 -7.72 -13.58
C ASN A 289 -10.29 -7.20 -14.70
N THR A 290 -9.61 -6.09 -14.44
CA THR A 290 -8.67 -5.43 -15.36
C THR A 290 -7.27 -5.32 -14.76
N LEU A 291 -7.16 -5.19 -13.44
CA LEU A 291 -5.90 -5.17 -12.71
C LEU A 291 -6.13 -5.74 -11.31
N PHE A 292 -5.35 -6.75 -10.93
CA PHE A 292 -5.26 -7.23 -9.56
C PHE A 292 -3.83 -7.09 -9.07
N ASN A 293 -3.63 -6.41 -7.94
CA ASN A 293 -2.35 -6.27 -7.27
C ASN A 293 -2.45 -6.85 -5.85
N GLN A 294 -1.42 -7.52 -5.37
CA GLN A 294 -1.26 -7.84 -3.94
C GLN A 294 0.19 -7.78 -3.48
N THR A 295 0.37 -7.49 -2.19
CA THR A 295 1.64 -7.54 -1.47
C THR A 295 1.40 -8.25 -0.13
N ALA A 296 2.19 -9.28 0.16
CA ALA A 296 2.17 -10.03 1.42
C ALA A 296 3.53 -9.89 2.11
N ASN A 297 3.59 -9.08 3.17
CA ASN A 297 4.81 -8.85 3.94
C ASN A 297 4.78 -9.67 5.23
N PHE A 298 5.69 -10.62 5.35
CA PHE A 298 5.96 -11.35 6.59
C PHE A 298 7.22 -10.74 7.23
N SER A 299 7.15 -10.43 8.52
CA SER A 299 8.30 -9.97 9.30
C SER A 299 8.45 -10.84 10.54
N TYR A 300 9.68 -11.27 10.81
CA TYR A 300 10.04 -12.12 11.94
C TYR A 300 11.33 -11.65 12.63
N THR A 301 11.17 -10.99 13.77
CA THR A 301 12.28 -10.64 14.67
C THR A 301 12.52 -11.78 15.65
N LEU A 302 13.62 -12.50 15.51
CA LEU A 302 13.93 -13.63 16.39
C LEU A 302 14.09 -13.12 17.84
N PRO A 303 13.46 -13.75 18.84
CA PRO A 303 13.52 -13.31 20.24
C PRO A 303 14.83 -13.73 20.93
N THR A 304 15.97 -13.51 20.27
CA THR A 304 17.34 -13.80 20.74
C THR A 304 17.64 -13.21 22.12
N ALA A 305 17.10 -12.02 22.41
CA ALA A 305 17.13 -11.35 23.73
C ALA A 305 16.57 -12.20 24.89
N LYS A 306 15.78 -13.25 24.62
CA LYS A 306 15.28 -14.20 25.63
C LYS A 306 16.14 -15.45 25.81
N ILE A 307 17.21 -15.61 25.02
CA ILE A 307 18.10 -16.77 25.03
C ILE A 307 19.45 -16.30 25.63
N PRO A 308 19.85 -16.75 26.84
CA PRO A 308 21.06 -16.25 27.52
C PRO A 308 22.38 -16.40 26.75
N ALA A 309 22.44 -17.26 25.72
CA ALA A 309 23.57 -17.38 24.82
C ALA A 309 23.56 -16.39 23.65
N LEU A 310 22.40 -15.82 23.28
CA LEU A 310 22.18 -15.03 22.05
C LEU A 310 21.63 -13.61 22.29
N ASP A 311 21.44 -13.18 23.54
CA ASP A 311 20.98 -11.83 23.93
C ASP A 311 21.85 -10.63 23.46
N TRP A 312 22.99 -10.92 22.85
CA TRP A 312 23.94 -9.99 22.21
C TRP A 312 23.71 -9.89 20.70
N THR A 313 22.78 -10.65 20.13
CA THR A 313 22.42 -10.61 18.71
C THR A 313 20.98 -10.14 18.53
N THR A 314 20.71 -9.46 17.42
CA THR A 314 19.36 -9.14 16.92
C THR A 314 19.28 -9.68 15.50
N VAL A 315 18.30 -10.54 15.20
CA VAL A 315 18.07 -11.07 13.86
C VAL A 315 16.65 -10.74 13.41
N ASN A 316 16.55 -9.96 12.35
CA ASN A 316 15.30 -9.60 11.69
C ASN A 316 15.26 -10.26 10.32
N LEU A 317 14.23 -11.07 10.08
CA LEU A 317 13.93 -11.64 8.78
C LEU A 317 12.68 -10.96 8.22
N LYS A 318 12.70 -10.57 6.95
CA LYS A 318 11.55 -10.05 6.21
C LYS A 318 11.41 -10.84 4.91
N TYR A 319 10.19 -11.24 4.60
CA TYR A 319 9.82 -11.86 3.33
C TYR A 319 8.62 -11.12 2.76
N GLN A 320 8.79 -10.48 1.61
CA GLN A 320 7.77 -9.72 0.91
C GLN A 320 7.51 -10.39 -0.44
N ALA A 321 6.31 -10.93 -0.62
CA ALA A 321 5.82 -11.35 -1.93
C ALA A 321 4.94 -10.24 -2.51
N ALA A 322 5.04 -10.00 -3.82
CA ALA A 322 4.20 -9.11 -4.58
C ALA A 322 3.71 -9.84 -5.84
N TYR A 323 2.44 -9.67 -6.21
CA TYR A 323 1.88 -10.30 -7.40
C TYR A 323 0.91 -9.35 -8.10
N ARG A 324 1.00 -9.30 -9.43
CA ARG A 324 0.18 -8.45 -10.29
C ARG A 324 -0.33 -9.25 -11.48
N TRP A 325 -1.65 -9.24 -11.68
CA TRP A 325 -2.32 -9.73 -12.89
C TRP A 325 -2.89 -8.52 -13.63
N ILE A 326 -2.59 -8.39 -14.92
CA ILE A 326 -3.05 -7.29 -15.79
C ILE A 326 -3.85 -7.89 -16.94
N GLY A 327 -5.13 -7.52 -17.05
CA GLY A 327 -6.02 -8.05 -18.06
C GLY A 327 -5.65 -7.63 -19.48
N ALA A 328 -5.84 -8.53 -20.44
CA ALA A 328 -5.59 -8.28 -21.86
C ALA A 328 -6.42 -7.08 -22.40
N SER A 329 -5.87 -6.38 -23.40
CA SER A 329 -6.59 -5.34 -24.12
C SER A 329 -7.79 -5.95 -24.86
N ARG A 330 -8.93 -5.23 -24.90
CA ARG A 330 -10.12 -5.69 -25.63
C ARG A 330 -9.95 -5.73 -27.15
N LEU A 331 -8.87 -5.14 -27.68
CA LEU A 331 -8.49 -5.23 -29.09
C LEU A 331 -7.71 -6.52 -29.42
N ALA A 332 -7.15 -7.20 -28.42
CA ALA A 332 -6.28 -8.36 -28.60
C ALA A 332 -6.33 -9.25 -27.34
N VAL A 333 -7.50 -9.86 -27.11
CA VAL A 333 -7.76 -10.68 -25.92
C VAL A 333 -6.98 -12.01 -26.00
N ASP A 334 -6.83 -12.55 -27.20
CA ASP A 334 -6.21 -13.84 -27.50
C ASP A 334 -4.69 -13.84 -27.26
N LEU A 335 -4.05 -12.67 -27.26
CA LEU A 335 -2.66 -12.48 -26.80
C LEU A 335 -2.48 -12.72 -25.29
N GLY A 336 -3.55 -12.89 -24.53
CA GLY A 336 -3.52 -13.23 -23.10
C GLY A 336 -3.20 -12.07 -22.17
N ASN A 337 -3.37 -12.34 -20.88
CA ASN A 337 -3.13 -11.42 -19.76
C ASN A 337 -1.64 -11.42 -19.38
N PHE A 338 -1.21 -10.44 -18.59
CA PHE A 338 0.16 -10.38 -18.05
C PHE A 338 0.15 -10.80 -16.59
N LEU A 339 1.02 -11.75 -16.24
CA LEU A 339 1.38 -12.07 -14.87
C LEU A 339 2.71 -11.43 -14.51
N GLU A 340 2.78 -10.85 -13.32
CA GLU A 340 4.00 -10.33 -12.72
C GLU A 340 4.09 -10.78 -11.27
N ASN A 341 5.32 -11.09 -10.85
CA ASN A 341 5.64 -11.64 -9.54
C ASN A 341 6.91 -10.98 -9.01
N GLY A 342 6.94 -10.66 -7.73
CA GLY A 342 8.07 -10.08 -7.02
C GLY A 342 8.29 -10.78 -5.69
N GLN A 343 9.56 -11.02 -5.36
CA GLN A 343 10.00 -11.63 -4.12
C GLN A 343 11.14 -10.79 -3.55
N GLN A 344 10.99 -10.26 -2.34
CA GLN A 344 12.07 -9.66 -1.56
C GLN A 344 12.30 -10.48 -0.30
N LYS A 345 13.45 -11.14 -0.22
CA LYS A 345 13.97 -11.75 1.01
C LYS A 345 14.98 -10.79 1.62
N GLU A 346 14.88 -10.51 2.90
CA GLU A 346 15.80 -9.61 3.58
C GLU A 346 16.10 -10.15 4.98
N ALA A 347 17.39 -10.29 5.31
CA ALA A 347 17.84 -10.81 6.59
C ALA A 347 18.93 -9.89 7.16
N THR A 348 18.60 -9.22 8.26
CA THR A 348 19.47 -8.26 8.95
C THR A 348 19.87 -8.84 10.30
N MET A 349 21.17 -9.04 10.49
CA MET A 349 21.78 -9.59 11.70
C MET A 349 22.73 -8.54 12.30
N GLN A 350 22.40 -8.08 13.51
CA GLN A 350 23.23 -7.19 14.31
C GLN A 350 23.85 -7.98 15.46
N PHE A 351 25.16 -7.84 15.63
CA PHE A 351 25.95 -8.50 16.65
C PHE A 351 26.61 -7.44 17.54
N ASP A 352 26.12 -7.28 18.76
CA ASP A 352 26.64 -6.38 19.79
C ASP A 352 27.67 -7.14 20.63
N PHE A 353 28.93 -7.14 20.16
CA PHE A 353 30.03 -7.80 20.85
C PHE A 353 30.34 -7.13 22.20
N THR A 354 30.02 -5.85 22.37
CA THR A 354 30.12 -5.14 23.66
C THR A 354 29.26 -5.83 24.73
N ARG A 355 28.01 -6.20 24.43
CA ARG A 355 27.16 -7.02 25.32
C ARG A 355 27.76 -8.40 25.57
N LEU A 356 28.29 -9.06 24.54
CA LEU A 356 28.90 -10.39 24.68
C LEU A 356 30.07 -10.36 25.66
N TYR A 357 30.98 -9.38 25.52
CA TYR A 357 32.13 -9.21 26.41
C TYR A 357 31.71 -8.83 27.84
N GLN A 358 30.69 -7.97 27.99
CA GLN A 358 30.18 -7.57 29.32
C GLN A 358 29.65 -8.74 30.18
N LYS A 359 29.34 -9.91 29.60
CA LYS A 359 29.01 -11.13 30.35
C LYS A 359 30.18 -11.65 31.18
N SER A 360 31.40 -11.50 30.69
CA SER A 360 32.61 -11.91 31.40
C SER A 360 33.03 -10.82 32.38
N LYS A 361 33.10 -11.17 33.68
CA LYS A 361 33.61 -10.25 34.73
C LYS A 361 35.02 -9.74 34.46
N LEU A 362 35.83 -10.51 33.71
CA LEU A 362 37.18 -10.12 33.30
C LEU A 362 37.14 -9.11 32.15
N LEU A 363 36.41 -9.43 31.06
CA LEU A 363 36.37 -8.57 29.88
C LEU A 363 35.65 -7.25 30.17
N LYS A 364 34.61 -7.26 31.02
CA LYS A 364 33.92 -6.03 31.48
C LYS A 364 34.86 -5.02 32.15
N GLN A 365 35.98 -5.45 32.74
CA GLN A 365 36.97 -4.55 33.33
C GLN A 365 37.96 -3.94 32.32
N LEU A 366 37.99 -4.40 31.07
CA LEU A 366 38.84 -3.84 30.02
C LEU A 366 38.31 -2.47 29.57
N ASP A 367 36.99 -2.37 29.39
CA ASP A 367 36.30 -1.12 29.05
C ASP A 367 36.04 -0.21 30.28
N ALA A 368 36.08 -0.75 31.51
CA ALA A 368 35.89 0.05 32.72
C ALA A 368 37.11 0.95 33.05
N PRO A 369 36.90 2.17 33.57
CA PRO A 369 38.01 3.04 34.02
C PRO A 369 38.83 2.38 35.12
N SER A 370 40.14 2.62 35.15
CA SER A 370 41.07 1.96 36.08
C SER A 370 41.18 2.72 37.40
N ASN A 371 40.23 2.53 38.32
CA ASN A 371 40.36 3.05 39.68
C ASN A 371 41.46 2.30 40.48
N LYS A 372 42.12 2.99 41.42
CA LYS A 372 43.12 2.42 42.34
C LYS A 372 42.44 1.55 43.40
N ASP A 373 41.31 1.98 43.94
CA ASP A 373 40.58 1.31 45.04
C ASP A 373 40.18 -0.14 44.67
N ASP A 374 39.81 -0.37 43.40
CA ASP A 374 39.45 -1.70 42.89
C ASP A 374 40.63 -2.67 42.93
N ARG A 375 41.87 -2.16 42.73
CA ARG A 375 43.09 -2.98 42.82
C ARG A 375 43.33 -3.46 44.24
N GLU A 376 42.98 -2.66 45.25
CA GLU A 376 43.14 -3.02 46.66
C GLU A 376 42.03 -3.95 47.14
N LYS A 377 40.77 -3.66 46.79
CA LYS A 377 39.62 -4.56 47.03
C LYS A 377 39.84 -5.95 46.41
N TRP A 378 40.42 -6.00 45.21
CA TRP A 378 40.72 -7.26 44.52
C TRP A 378 41.87 -8.05 45.19
N ARG A 379 42.93 -7.37 45.66
CA ARG A 379 44.00 -8.03 46.44
C ARG A 379 43.49 -8.54 47.79
N ASN A 380 42.65 -7.75 48.47
CA ASN A 380 42.16 -8.05 49.81
C ASN A 380 40.89 -8.94 49.82
N ARG A 381 40.46 -9.45 48.66
CA ARG A 381 39.18 -10.19 48.46
C ARG A 381 39.03 -11.49 49.27
N ILE A 382 40.05 -11.95 50.01
CA ILE A 382 40.03 -13.19 50.81
C ILE A 382 40.41 -12.89 52.26
N THR A 383 39.43 -12.54 53.08
CA THR A 383 39.61 -12.44 54.54
C THR A 383 39.46 -13.81 55.20
N LYS A 384 40.48 -14.20 55.99
CA LYS A 384 40.43 -15.43 56.82
C LYS A 384 39.90 -15.06 58.19
N VAL A 385 38.64 -15.40 58.47
CA VAL A 385 38.03 -15.20 59.80
C VAL A 385 38.16 -16.49 60.61
N LYS A 386 38.52 -16.38 61.90
CA LYS A 386 38.60 -17.52 62.83
C LYS A 386 37.38 -17.49 63.73
N ASP A 387 36.38 -18.32 63.45
CA ASP A 387 35.24 -18.50 64.36
C ASP A 387 35.57 -19.55 65.41
N SER A 388 35.40 -19.21 66.69
CA SER A 388 35.39 -20.20 67.77
C SER A 388 34.00 -20.84 67.84
N VAL A 389 33.91 -22.13 67.51
CA VAL A 389 32.66 -22.90 67.59
C VAL A 389 32.75 -23.82 68.80
N ALA A 390 31.87 -23.65 69.78
CA ALA A 390 31.74 -24.56 70.90
C ALA A 390 31.03 -25.84 70.45
N LEU A 391 31.58 -27.01 70.79
CA LEU A 391 30.86 -28.28 70.68
C LEU A 391 30.06 -28.53 71.97
N LYS A 392 29.07 -29.43 71.92
CA LYS A 392 28.23 -29.79 73.09
C LYS A 392 29.02 -30.31 74.30
N ASN A 393 30.28 -30.69 74.12
CA ASN A 393 31.15 -31.25 75.16
C ASN A 393 32.13 -30.18 75.70
N GLY A 394 31.72 -28.91 75.79
CA GLY A 394 32.46 -27.79 76.40
C GLY A 394 33.63 -27.23 75.57
N ASN A 395 34.37 -28.07 74.86
CA ASN A 395 35.56 -27.66 74.11
C ASN A 395 35.23 -26.73 72.92
N ARG A 396 35.97 -25.60 72.84
CA ARG A 396 35.90 -24.62 71.75
C ARG A 396 36.89 -24.98 70.64
N VAL A 397 36.41 -25.19 69.42
CA VAL A 397 37.25 -25.48 68.25
C VAL A 397 37.28 -24.28 67.32
N LEU A 398 38.47 -23.78 67.01
CA LEU A 398 38.67 -22.66 66.08
C LEU A 398 38.55 -23.14 64.62
N ARG A 399 37.40 -22.90 63.99
CA ARG A 399 37.20 -23.15 62.55
C ARG A 399 37.54 -21.89 61.75
N THR A 400 38.63 -21.95 61.00
CA THR A 400 38.99 -20.88 60.05
C THR A 400 38.05 -20.94 58.84
N ARG A 401 37.24 -19.90 58.63
CA ARG A 401 36.39 -19.72 57.46
C ARG A 401 37.06 -18.72 56.50
N ARG A 402 37.11 -19.06 55.20
CA ARG A 402 37.54 -18.12 54.15
C ARG A 402 36.31 -17.34 53.69
N ILE A 403 36.22 -16.07 54.05
CA ILE A 403 35.19 -15.18 53.51
C ILE A 403 35.80 -14.57 52.23
N VAL A 404 35.12 -14.79 51.11
CA VAL A 404 35.50 -14.20 49.83
C VAL A 404 34.54 -13.04 49.55
N ASP A 405 35.08 -11.84 49.42
CA ASP A 405 34.27 -10.67 49.08
C ASP A 405 33.72 -10.81 47.66
N LYS A 406 32.39 -10.83 47.55
CA LYS A 406 31.65 -10.99 46.29
C LYS A 406 31.53 -9.68 45.50
N THR A 407 31.88 -8.54 46.09
CA THR A 407 31.89 -7.22 45.46
C THR A 407 33.20 -6.94 44.70
N ALA A 408 34.29 -7.61 45.07
CA ALA A 408 35.60 -7.44 44.45
C ALA A 408 35.64 -7.87 42.97
N VAL A 409 36.37 -7.11 42.14
CA VAL A 409 36.49 -7.28 40.68
C VAL A 409 37.97 -7.39 40.24
N PRO A 410 38.33 -8.30 39.30
CA PRO A 410 39.54 -9.15 39.25
C PRO A 410 40.92 -9.03 40.19
N TYR A 411 41.63 -8.22 39.27
CA TYR A 411 41.47 -6.93 38.56
C TYR A 411 42.48 -6.95 37.38
N VAL A 412 42.38 -6.06 36.37
CA VAL A 412 43.28 -6.07 35.18
C VAL A 412 44.30 -4.92 35.18
N SER A 413 45.59 -5.24 34.99
CA SER A 413 46.72 -4.28 34.89
C SER A 413 46.75 -3.53 33.55
N THR A 414 47.48 -2.40 33.47
CA THR A 414 47.51 -1.52 32.28
C THR A 414 47.88 -2.26 30.98
N GLY A 415 48.97 -3.04 30.97
CA GLY A 415 49.34 -3.85 29.79
C GLY A 415 48.30 -4.92 29.44
N GLY A 416 47.70 -5.56 30.46
CA GLY A 416 46.60 -6.49 30.29
C GLY A 416 45.32 -5.83 29.73
N LYS A 417 45.10 -4.53 30.02
CA LYS A 417 44.00 -3.75 29.42
C LYS A 417 44.26 -3.42 27.95
N VAL A 418 45.50 -3.12 27.55
CA VAL A 418 45.85 -2.89 26.14
C VAL A 418 45.68 -4.19 25.33
N LEU A 419 46.30 -5.29 25.75
CA LEU A 419 46.16 -6.59 25.08
C LEU A 419 44.70 -7.07 25.08
N GLY A 420 43.98 -6.86 26.19
CA GLY A 420 42.56 -7.17 26.29
C GLY A 420 41.71 -6.34 25.33
N LYS A 421 41.96 -5.02 25.20
CA LYS A 421 41.24 -4.16 24.25
C LYS A 421 41.48 -4.54 22.80
N LEU A 422 42.68 -4.99 22.43
CA LEU A 422 42.95 -5.54 21.10
C LEU A 422 42.10 -6.81 20.83
N LEU A 423 41.95 -7.68 21.82
CA LEU A 423 41.10 -8.89 21.73
C LEU A 423 39.59 -8.58 21.76
N THR A 424 39.18 -7.51 22.44
CA THR A 424 37.78 -7.01 22.48
C THR A 424 37.58 -5.78 21.58
N SER A 425 38.34 -5.71 20.49
CA SER A 425 38.35 -4.56 19.58
C SER A 425 37.10 -4.50 18.73
N LEU A 426 36.59 -5.65 18.27
CA LEU A 426 35.33 -5.75 17.54
C LEU A 426 34.16 -5.39 18.47
N LYS A 427 33.57 -4.19 18.32
CA LYS A 427 32.48 -3.71 19.17
C LYS A 427 31.09 -4.07 18.62
N GLN A 428 30.93 -4.00 17.30
CA GLN A 428 29.67 -4.31 16.61
C GLN A 428 29.92 -4.86 15.20
N VAL A 429 29.10 -5.81 14.76
CA VAL A 429 28.96 -6.19 13.34
C VAL A 429 27.51 -6.10 12.92
N ASN A 430 27.25 -5.41 11.81
CA ASN A 430 25.97 -5.37 11.12
C ASN A 430 26.13 -6.13 9.80
N PHE A 431 25.37 -7.19 9.62
CA PHE A 431 25.30 -7.97 8.39
C PHE A 431 23.88 -7.86 7.84
N SER A 432 23.72 -7.49 6.56
CA SER A 432 22.42 -7.57 5.90
C SER A 432 22.53 -8.12 4.49
N VAL A 433 21.70 -9.11 4.18
CA VAL A 433 21.51 -9.66 2.84
C VAL A 433 20.08 -9.36 2.39
N ALA A 434 19.95 -8.87 1.17
CA ALA A 434 18.68 -8.64 0.49
C ALA A 434 18.74 -9.31 -0.89
N GLU A 435 17.75 -10.14 -1.19
CA GLU A 435 17.53 -10.74 -2.51
C GLU A 435 16.19 -10.26 -3.03
N VAL A 436 16.20 -9.57 -4.16
CA VAL A 436 15.00 -9.13 -4.88
C VAL A 436 14.95 -9.89 -6.19
N ALA A 437 13.86 -10.62 -6.44
CA ALA A 437 13.64 -11.38 -7.65
C ALA A 437 12.27 -11.03 -8.24
N ASN A 438 12.24 -10.61 -9.49
CA ASN A 438 11.03 -10.22 -10.20
C ASN A 438 10.89 -11.04 -11.48
N THR A 439 9.68 -11.52 -11.78
CA THR A 439 9.33 -12.20 -13.03
C THR A 439 8.14 -11.52 -13.68
N ARG A 440 8.20 -11.38 -15.01
CA ARG A 440 7.11 -10.91 -15.87
C ARG A 440 6.83 -11.97 -16.95
N LEU A 441 5.66 -12.57 -16.88
CA LEU A 441 5.14 -13.59 -17.78
C LEU A 441 3.93 -13.04 -18.55
N PRO A 442 4.12 -12.56 -19.79
CA PRO A 442 3.00 -12.24 -20.67
C PRO A 442 2.32 -13.52 -21.18
N GLY A 443 1.12 -13.38 -21.77
CA GLY A 443 0.46 -14.47 -22.50
C GLY A 443 -0.41 -15.42 -21.66
N TYR A 444 -0.67 -15.12 -20.40
CA TYR A 444 -1.44 -15.97 -19.48
C TYR A 444 -2.94 -15.89 -19.77
N THR A 445 -3.58 -16.99 -20.17
CA THR A 445 -4.96 -16.95 -20.72
C THR A 445 -6.06 -16.85 -19.66
N ASP A 446 -5.83 -17.31 -18.43
CA ASP A 446 -6.87 -17.35 -17.39
C ASP A 446 -7.05 -16.01 -16.64
N SER A 447 -8.27 -15.86 -16.12
CA SER A 447 -8.70 -14.80 -15.21
C SER A 447 -8.02 -14.86 -13.83
N THR A 448 -8.18 -13.77 -13.08
CA THR A 448 -7.92 -13.70 -11.63
C THR A 448 -9.22 -13.46 -10.87
N GLN A 449 -9.36 -13.98 -9.65
CA GLN A 449 -10.55 -13.79 -8.80
C GLN A 449 -10.16 -13.27 -7.41
N ALA A 450 -10.56 -13.94 -6.33
CA ALA A 450 -10.19 -13.56 -4.97
C ALA A 450 -8.75 -13.99 -4.65
N LEU A 451 -7.99 -13.14 -3.94
CA LEU A 451 -6.58 -13.37 -3.53
C LEU A 451 -5.61 -13.63 -4.72
N GLY A 452 -5.95 -13.16 -5.92
CA GLY A 452 -5.11 -13.26 -7.11
C GLY A 452 -5.20 -14.60 -7.88
N GLN A 453 -5.92 -15.57 -7.34
CA GLN A 453 -6.09 -16.92 -7.89
C GLN A 453 -7.48 -17.09 -8.50
N ASN A 454 -7.61 -17.89 -9.58
CA ASN A 454 -8.89 -18.42 -10.01
C ASN A 454 -9.15 -19.75 -9.29
N TRP A 455 -10.19 -19.79 -8.45
CA TRP A 455 -10.50 -20.94 -7.58
C TRP A 455 -11.10 -22.13 -8.33
N ARG A 456 -11.50 -21.96 -9.60
CA ARG A 456 -12.00 -23.05 -10.45
C ARG A 456 -10.89 -23.80 -11.19
N SER A 457 -9.83 -23.10 -11.57
CA SER A 457 -8.68 -23.66 -12.30
C SER A 457 -7.47 -23.95 -11.39
N MET A 458 -7.43 -23.33 -10.21
CA MET A 458 -6.28 -23.27 -9.29
C MET A 458 -5.05 -22.57 -9.89
N GLN A 459 -5.26 -21.65 -10.85
CA GLN A 459 -4.21 -20.94 -11.58
C GLN A 459 -4.06 -19.48 -11.11
N PRO A 460 -2.86 -18.87 -11.20
CA PRO A 460 -1.60 -19.48 -11.68
C PRO A 460 -0.94 -20.40 -10.63
N GLY A 461 -1.45 -20.39 -9.39
CA GLY A 461 -0.94 -21.18 -8.28
C GLY A 461 -0.44 -20.29 -7.13
N PHE A 462 -0.63 -20.77 -5.90
CA PHE A 462 -0.23 -20.04 -4.70
C PHE A 462 1.29 -19.90 -4.57
N ASP A 463 2.05 -20.81 -5.19
CA ASP A 463 3.51 -20.72 -5.35
C ASP A 463 3.92 -19.41 -6.04
N PHE A 464 3.38 -19.18 -7.24
CA PHE A 464 3.69 -18.01 -8.05
C PHE A 464 3.15 -16.73 -7.38
N ILE A 465 1.93 -16.78 -6.84
CA ILE A 465 1.32 -15.68 -6.06
C ILE A 465 2.17 -15.26 -4.85
N MET A 466 2.91 -16.19 -4.25
CA MET A 466 3.73 -15.97 -3.05
C MET A 466 5.23 -15.73 -3.33
N GLY A 467 5.61 -15.35 -4.56
CA GLY A 467 7.01 -15.01 -4.88
C GLY A 467 7.83 -16.09 -5.58
N TYR A 468 7.27 -17.26 -5.92
CA TYR A 468 8.03 -18.29 -6.64
C TYR A 468 8.38 -17.85 -8.06
N GLN A 469 9.68 -17.69 -8.33
CA GLN A 469 10.19 -17.37 -9.66
C GLN A 469 10.14 -18.66 -10.52
N PRO A 470 9.37 -18.69 -11.61
CA PRO A 470 9.24 -19.88 -12.44
C PRO A 470 10.53 -20.19 -13.20
N ASP A 471 10.76 -21.47 -13.40
CA ASP A 471 11.82 -21.99 -14.27
C ASP A 471 11.25 -22.46 -15.63
N THR A 472 12.15 -22.88 -16.51
CA THR A 472 11.83 -23.48 -17.82
C THR A 472 10.83 -24.66 -17.67
N ASN A 473 10.90 -25.46 -16.60
CA ASN A 473 9.97 -26.56 -16.38
C ASN A 473 8.58 -26.08 -15.93
N TRP A 474 8.49 -25.04 -15.10
CA TRP A 474 7.23 -24.41 -14.71
C TRP A 474 6.53 -23.82 -15.94
N LEU A 475 7.25 -23.11 -16.83
CA LEU A 475 6.71 -22.59 -18.09
C LEU A 475 6.17 -23.72 -18.98
N ASN A 476 6.97 -24.75 -19.24
CA ASN A 476 6.54 -25.91 -20.04
C ASN A 476 5.42 -26.75 -19.37
N ARG A 477 5.25 -26.66 -18.04
CA ARG A 477 4.11 -27.24 -17.33
C ARG A 477 2.84 -26.40 -17.52
N LYS A 478 2.92 -25.07 -17.43
CA LYS A 478 1.78 -24.17 -17.66
C LYS A 478 1.32 -24.16 -19.12
N ALA A 479 2.25 -24.20 -20.06
CA ALA A 479 1.96 -24.37 -21.49
C ALA A 479 1.16 -25.65 -21.77
N ARG A 480 1.58 -26.79 -21.21
CA ARG A 480 0.84 -28.07 -21.28
C ARG A 480 -0.51 -28.07 -20.53
N GLN A 481 -0.73 -27.12 -19.61
CA GLN A 481 -2.02 -26.89 -18.96
C GLN A 481 -2.94 -25.96 -19.75
N GLY A 482 -2.51 -25.44 -20.91
CA GLY A 482 -3.30 -24.52 -21.75
C GLY A 482 -3.48 -23.11 -21.18
N VAL A 483 -2.74 -22.75 -20.13
CA VAL A 483 -2.86 -21.44 -19.45
C VAL A 483 -1.93 -20.36 -20.01
N ILE A 484 -1.27 -20.65 -21.13
CA ILE A 484 -0.45 -19.72 -21.92
C ILE A 484 -1.00 -19.73 -23.35
N THR A 485 -1.02 -18.57 -24.01
CA THR A 485 -1.66 -18.42 -25.32
C THR A 485 -1.00 -19.26 -26.42
N PHE A 486 -1.86 -19.75 -27.33
CA PHE A 486 -1.49 -20.45 -28.55
C PHE A 486 -1.42 -19.51 -29.77
N ASP A 487 -1.63 -18.21 -29.59
CA ASP A 487 -1.57 -17.21 -30.67
C ASP A 487 -0.15 -17.10 -31.25
N THR A 488 -0.01 -17.43 -32.54
CA THR A 488 1.27 -17.38 -33.27
C THR A 488 1.80 -15.96 -33.49
N THR A 489 0.96 -14.92 -33.35
CA THR A 489 1.34 -13.51 -33.43
C THR A 489 1.91 -12.96 -32.11
N PHE A 490 1.89 -13.75 -31.05
CA PHE A 490 2.42 -13.39 -29.75
C PHE A 490 3.95 -13.21 -29.78
N ASN A 491 4.40 -12.00 -29.41
CA ASN A 491 5.81 -11.58 -29.46
C ASN A 491 6.28 -10.88 -28.16
N ALA A 492 5.52 -10.98 -27.07
CA ALA A 492 5.89 -10.35 -25.80
C ALA A 492 6.96 -11.19 -25.06
N LEU A 493 8.00 -10.51 -24.56
CA LEU A 493 9.11 -11.15 -23.83
C LEU A 493 8.69 -11.59 -22.42
N PHE A 494 9.02 -12.84 -22.08
CA PHE A 494 9.19 -13.25 -20.68
C PHE A 494 10.47 -12.61 -20.14
N GLN A 495 10.43 -12.07 -18.92
CA GLN A 495 11.54 -11.33 -18.32
C GLN A 495 11.70 -11.72 -16.85
N GLN A 496 12.94 -11.88 -16.38
CA GLN A 496 13.25 -12.09 -14.96
C GLN A 496 14.45 -11.26 -14.53
N ASN A 497 14.31 -10.48 -13.47
CA ASN A 497 15.40 -9.69 -12.89
C ASN A 497 15.70 -10.23 -11.48
N TYR A 498 16.97 -10.41 -11.15
CA TYR A 498 17.45 -10.87 -9.85
C TYR A 498 18.58 -9.99 -9.35
N ASP A 499 18.34 -9.32 -8.23
CA ASP A 499 19.29 -8.42 -7.55
C ASP A 499 19.59 -8.98 -6.15
N GLN A 500 20.85 -9.35 -5.92
CA GLN A 500 21.36 -9.72 -4.60
C GLN A 500 22.29 -8.62 -4.10
N ARG A 501 21.96 -8.01 -2.95
CA ARG A 501 22.84 -7.08 -2.22
C ARG A 501 23.20 -7.67 -0.87
N LEU A 502 24.49 -7.70 -0.58
CA LEU A 502 25.07 -8.27 0.62
C LEU A 502 26.00 -7.21 1.22
N THR A 503 25.74 -6.78 2.46
CA THR A 503 26.53 -5.73 3.12
C THR A 503 26.95 -6.16 4.52
N LEU A 504 28.21 -5.93 4.86
CA LEU A 504 28.80 -6.17 6.15
C LEU A 504 29.50 -4.88 6.60
N SER A 505 29.10 -4.36 7.76
CA SER A 505 29.74 -3.23 8.42
C SER A 505 30.22 -3.66 9.80
N ALA A 506 31.51 -3.51 10.10
CA ALA A 506 32.14 -3.93 11.34
C ALA A 506 32.87 -2.75 11.99
N GLN A 507 32.53 -2.47 13.25
CA GLN A 507 33.16 -1.40 14.03
C GLN A 507 34.20 -1.98 14.98
N LEU A 508 35.43 -1.47 14.87
CA LEU A 508 36.62 -1.90 15.60
C LEU A 508 37.15 -0.72 16.42
N GLU A 509 37.33 -0.90 17.72
CA GLU A 509 37.96 0.02 18.66
C GLU A 509 39.19 -0.66 19.31
N PRO A 510 40.32 -0.79 18.58
CA PRO A 510 41.50 -1.50 19.08
C PRO A 510 42.24 -0.73 20.18
N LEU A 511 42.14 0.60 20.16
CA LEU A 511 42.72 1.51 21.16
C LEU A 511 41.65 2.51 21.57
N ARG A 512 41.77 3.02 22.79
CA ARG A 512 40.94 4.15 23.24
C ARG A 512 41.13 5.32 22.27
N ASP A 513 40.04 5.98 21.92
CA ASP A 513 39.99 7.15 21.03
C ASP A 513 40.36 6.87 19.55
N LEU A 514 40.49 5.59 19.14
CA LEU A 514 40.61 5.14 17.74
C LEU A 514 39.46 4.22 17.35
N SER A 515 38.59 4.69 16.44
CA SER A 515 37.52 3.89 15.82
C SER A 515 37.80 3.63 14.34
N ILE A 516 37.65 2.38 13.92
CA ILE A 516 37.80 1.92 12.53
C ILE A 516 36.49 1.25 12.12
N THR A 517 35.86 1.74 11.04
CA THR A 517 34.64 1.13 10.48
C THR A 517 34.98 0.46 9.16
N LEU A 518 35.06 -0.87 9.16
CA LEU A 518 35.20 -1.67 7.95
C LEU A 518 33.83 -1.82 7.30
N ASN A 519 33.69 -1.40 6.05
CA ASN A 519 32.49 -1.65 5.24
C ASN A 519 32.86 -2.51 4.04
N LEU A 520 32.07 -3.57 3.81
CA LEU A 520 32.16 -4.45 2.66
C LEU A 520 30.78 -4.57 2.03
N SER A 521 30.67 -4.30 0.73
CA SER A 521 29.48 -4.57 -0.08
C SER A 521 29.78 -5.58 -1.18
N LYS A 522 28.77 -6.39 -1.50
CA LYS A 522 28.67 -7.12 -2.75
C LYS A 522 27.30 -6.87 -3.35
N THR A 523 27.26 -6.50 -4.62
CA THR A 523 26.03 -6.55 -5.42
C THR A 523 26.21 -7.56 -6.55
N PHE A 524 25.12 -8.17 -6.96
CA PHE A 524 25.03 -9.01 -8.15
C PHE A 524 23.65 -8.79 -8.75
N ASN A 525 23.60 -8.37 -10.01
CA ASN A 525 22.36 -8.20 -10.75
C ASN A 525 22.36 -9.10 -11.99
N LYS A 526 21.24 -9.76 -12.27
CA LYS A 526 21.04 -10.61 -13.45
C LYS A 526 19.67 -10.35 -14.06
N ASN A 527 19.65 -9.96 -15.33
CA ASN A 527 18.45 -9.77 -16.12
C ASN A 527 18.39 -10.86 -17.20
N TYR A 528 17.35 -11.68 -17.18
CA TYR A 528 17.06 -12.74 -18.14
C TYR A 528 15.84 -12.37 -18.97
N SER A 529 15.86 -12.68 -20.26
CA SER A 529 14.70 -12.50 -21.15
C SER A 529 14.68 -13.52 -22.27
N GLU A 530 13.49 -14.00 -22.64
CA GLU A 530 13.27 -14.89 -23.77
C GLU A 530 11.88 -14.65 -24.40
N THR A 531 11.72 -15.03 -25.67
CA THR A 531 10.40 -15.09 -26.31
C THR A 531 9.87 -16.52 -26.20
N PHE A 532 9.02 -16.77 -25.20
CA PHE A 532 8.31 -18.05 -25.06
C PHE A 532 6.97 -17.98 -25.81
N ARG A 533 6.82 -18.75 -26.90
CA ARG A 533 5.60 -18.74 -27.73
C ARG A 533 5.30 -20.07 -28.41
N TYR A 534 4.06 -20.24 -28.87
CA TYR A 534 3.61 -21.37 -29.67
C TYR A 534 3.90 -21.13 -31.16
N ILE A 535 4.81 -21.89 -31.75
CA ILE A 535 5.25 -21.71 -33.15
C ILE A 535 5.80 -23.00 -33.76
N ASP A 536 5.87 -23.07 -35.09
CA ASP A 536 6.66 -24.05 -35.84
C ASP A 536 7.86 -23.31 -36.47
N THR A 537 9.09 -23.68 -36.12
CA THR A 537 10.32 -23.07 -36.66
C THR A 537 10.89 -23.82 -37.87
N SER A 538 10.21 -24.87 -38.33
CA SER A 538 10.53 -25.67 -39.52
C SER A 538 9.62 -25.36 -40.72
N GLY A 539 8.68 -24.43 -40.58
CA GLY A 539 7.75 -24.02 -41.65
C GLY A 539 6.58 -24.98 -41.87
N GLY A 540 6.37 -25.95 -40.98
CA GLY A 540 5.28 -26.91 -41.05
C GLY A 540 4.04 -26.51 -40.25
N SER A 541 3.23 -27.52 -39.93
CA SER A 541 2.04 -27.41 -39.07
C SER A 541 2.26 -27.90 -37.63
N ASN A 542 3.46 -28.42 -37.31
CA ASN A 542 3.77 -29.07 -36.03
C ASN A 542 4.22 -28.03 -34.98
N ARG A 543 3.32 -27.08 -34.71
CA ARG A 543 3.53 -25.98 -33.76
C ARG A 543 3.68 -26.53 -32.34
N LYS A 544 4.66 -26.01 -31.61
CA LYS A 544 4.92 -26.33 -30.21
C LYS A 544 5.35 -25.09 -29.45
N PHE A 545 5.29 -25.13 -28.13
CA PHE A 545 5.89 -24.07 -27.32
C PHE A 545 7.42 -24.16 -27.41
N MET A 546 8.06 -23.02 -27.68
CA MET A 546 9.50 -22.92 -27.82
C MET A 546 10.04 -21.71 -27.06
N HIS A 547 11.19 -21.92 -26.41
CA HIS A 547 12.01 -20.87 -25.81
C HIS A 547 12.92 -20.30 -26.91
N LEU A 548 12.70 -19.05 -27.32
CA LEU A 548 13.43 -18.40 -28.40
C LEU A 548 14.29 -17.25 -27.89
N ASN A 549 15.50 -17.14 -28.44
CA ASN A 549 16.49 -16.11 -28.14
C ASN A 549 16.70 -15.84 -26.63
N PRO A 550 16.95 -16.88 -25.79
CA PRO A 550 17.19 -16.68 -24.37
C PRO A 550 18.48 -15.89 -24.14
N TYR A 551 18.34 -14.71 -23.54
CA TYR A 551 19.43 -13.78 -23.24
C TYR A 551 19.56 -13.58 -21.74
N ALA A 552 20.79 -13.60 -21.23
CA ALA A 552 21.11 -13.33 -19.83
C ALA A 552 22.22 -12.26 -19.75
N GLY A 553 21.84 -11.05 -19.35
CA GLY A 553 22.78 -9.97 -19.01
C GLY A 553 22.90 -9.80 -17.49
N GLY A 554 23.90 -9.06 -17.03
CA GLY A 554 24.10 -8.83 -15.60
C GLY A 554 25.38 -8.08 -15.27
N GLY A 555 25.62 -7.91 -13.98
CA GLY A 555 26.80 -7.26 -13.43
C GLY A 555 27.05 -7.66 -11.97
N PHE A 556 28.19 -7.25 -11.44
CA PHE A 556 28.52 -7.39 -10.03
C PHE A 556 29.45 -6.26 -9.57
N ASP A 557 29.27 -5.84 -8.32
CA ASP A 557 30.24 -5.03 -7.58
C ASP A 557 30.69 -5.84 -6.36
N VAL A 558 31.98 -5.80 -6.03
CA VAL A 558 32.54 -6.50 -4.86
C VAL A 558 33.62 -5.63 -4.23
N SER A 559 33.40 -5.22 -2.98
CA SER A 559 34.44 -4.61 -2.15
C SER A 559 35.59 -5.60 -1.93
N TYR A 560 36.76 -5.25 -2.45
CA TYR A 560 38.02 -5.98 -2.35
C TYR A 560 39.06 -5.09 -1.65
N ILE A 561 39.96 -5.69 -0.87
CA ILE A 561 40.96 -4.99 -0.07
C ILE A 561 42.36 -5.20 -0.69
N ALA A 562 42.84 -4.19 -1.41
CA ALA A 562 44.09 -4.22 -2.17
C ALA A 562 45.33 -3.80 -1.36
N PHE A 563 45.67 -4.49 -0.27
CA PHE A 563 46.88 -4.17 0.53
C PHE A 563 48.20 -4.72 -0.05
N LYS A 564 48.25 -5.07 -1.34
CA LYS A 564 49.47 -5.48 -2.08
C LYS A 564 49.39 -5.10 -3.57
N THR A 565 49.48 -3.81 -3.84
CA THR A 565 49.86 -3.20 -5.13
C THR A 565 50.74 -2.00 -4.83
#